data_AF-A0A2V9B8A0-F1
#
_entry.id   AF-A0A2V9B8A0-F1
#
_cell.length_a   1.000
_cell.length_b   1.000
_cell.length_c   1.000
_cell.angle_alpha   90.00
_cell.angle_beta   90.00
_cell.angle_gamma   90.00
#
_symmetry.space_group_name_H-M   'P 1'
#
loop_
_entity.id
_entity.type
_entity.pdbx_description
1 polymer ?
#
loop_
_entity_poly.entity_id
_entity_poly.type
_entity_poly.pdbx_seq_one_letter_code
_entity_poly.pdbx_strand_id
1 'polypeptide(L)'
;MRVNPLRTSFESPWQNGVAERWVGSCRRDLLDHIIAVAERHLKRRLSEYIRYYHEDRTHLGLGKGTPDGRTRTIASSHVLSHVRLGGLHHRYERAA
;
A
#
# COMPACT_ATOMS: atom_id res chain seq x y z
N MET A 1 7.52 -22.98 13.84
CA MET A 1 8.04 -21.62 14.13
C MET A 1 7.35 -21.13 15.40
N ARG A 2 8.07 -20.89 16.50
CA ARG A 2 7.48 -20.31 17.73
C ARG A 2 7.47 -18.79 17.60
N VAL A 3 6.31 -18.17 17.72
CA VAL A 3 6.15 -16.70 17.70
C VAL A 3 6.21 -16.21 19.15
N ASN A 4 7.16 -15.34 19.47
CA ASN A 4 7.28 -14.72 20.78
C ASN A 4 6.71 -13.30 20.72
N PRO A 5 5.64 -12.98 21.46
CA PRO A 5 5.07 -11.64 21.46
C PRO A 5 6.00 -10.66 22.18
N LEU A 6 6.30 -9.54 21.54
CA LEU A 6 6.97 -8.40 22.17
C LEU A 6 5.91 -7.37 22.55
N ARG A 7 5.86 -6.99 23.84
CA ARG A 7 4.98 -5.91 24.29
C ARG A 7 5.64 -4.56 24.03
N THR A 8 4.91 -3.67 23.38
CA THR A 8 5.21 -2.23 23.38
C THR A 8 4.58 -1.58 24.62
N SER A 9 5.24 -0.56 25.14
CA SER A 9 4.75 0.34 26.17
C SER A 9 3.47 1.06 25.72
N PHE A 10 2.66 1.45 26.69
CA PHE A 10 1.44 2.22 26.46
C PHE A 10 1.77 3.57 25.78
N GLU A 11 0.92 4.00 24.84
CA GLU A 11 1.04 5.28 24.13
C GLU A 11 2.43 5.58 23.53
N SER A 12 3.15 4.52 23.13
CA SER A 12 4.54 4.62 22.65
C SER A 12 4.67 4.23 21.17
N PRO A 13 4.09 5.01 20.22
CA PRO A 13 4.05 4.65 18.79
C PRO A 13 5.44 4.49 18.16
N TRP A 14 6.46 5.15 18.71
CA TRP A 14 7.84 5.03 18.23
C TRP A 14 8.41 3.60 18.39
N GLN A 15 7.91 2.81 19.34
CA GLN A 15 8.39 1.43 19.56
C GLN A 15 7.95 0.46 18.45
N ASN A 16 6.96 0.83 17.63
CA ASN A 16 6.61 0.12 16.40
C ASN A 16 6.35 1.11 15.26
N GLY A 17 7.31 2.00 15.01
CA GLY A 17 7.18 3.03 13.97
C GLY A 17 6.93 2.49 12.57
N VAL A 18 7.26 1.22 12.30
CA VAL A 18 6.94 0.55 11.02
C VAL A 18 5.43 0.33 10.87
N ALA A 19 4.79 -0.27 11.87
CA ALA A 19 3.33 -0.47 11.84
C ALA A 19 2.58 0.86 11.83
N GLU A 20 3.01 1.82 12.65
CA GLU A 20 2.40 3.15 12.71
C GLU A 20 2.50 3.90 11.37
N ARG A 21 3.67 3.86 10.73
CA ARG A 21 3.86 4.44 9.39
C ARG A 21 2.96 3.77 8.35
N TRP A 22 2.78 2.45 8.45
CA TRP A 22 1.91 1.71 7.54
C TRP A 22 0.44 2.14 7.72
N VAL A 23 -0.06 2.20 8.95
CA VAL A 23 -1.43 2.65 9.27
C VAL A 23 -1.65 4.10 8.79
N GLY A 24 -0.72 5.00 9.09
CA GLY A 24 -0.80 6.39 8.63
C GLY A 24 -0.79 6.52 7.11
N SER A 25 -0.10 5.63 6.39
CA SER A 25 -0.13 5.60 4.93
C SER A 25 -1.46 5.07 4.42
N CYS A 26 -2.01 4.01 5.01
CA CYS A 26 -3.33 3.49 4.64
C CYS A 26 -4.44 4.53 4.85
N ARG A 27 -4.34 5.31 5.92
CA ARG A 27 -5.27 6.40 6.19
C ARG A 27 -5.23 7.47 5.09
N ARG A 28 -4.04 8.02 4.83
CA ARG A 28 -3.82 9.08 3.83
C ARG A 28 -4.10 8.64 2.39
N ASP A 29 -3.79 7.40 2.06
CA ASP A 29 -3.88 6.91 0.69
C ASP A 29 -5.29 6.33 0.37
N LEU A 30 -6.08 5.93 1.38
CA LEU A 30 -7.40 5.32 1.20
C LEU A 30 -8.47 5.87 2.13
N LEU A 31 -8.29 5.73 3.45
CA LEU A 31 -9.42 5.85 4.40
C LEU A 31 -9.93 7.28 4.56
N ASP A 32 -9.09 8.29 4.32
CA ASP A 32 -9.51 9.70 4.34
C ASP A 32 -10.34 10.08 3.10
N HIS A 33 -10.43 9.20 2.09
CA HIS A 33 -11.08 9.47 0.80
C HIS A 33 -12.33 8.64 0.56
N ILE A 34 -12.68 7.70 1.44
CA ILE A 34 -13.83 6.82 1.27
C ILE A 34 -14.72 6.81 2.50
N ILE A 35 -16.02 6.61 2.28
CA ILE A 35 -16.96 6.32 3.35
C ILE A 35 -17.12 4.81 3.46
N ALA A 36 -16.76 4.25 4.62
CA ALA A 36 -16.93 2.84 4.91
C ALA A 36 -18.41 2.53 5.23
N VAL A 37 -19.18 2.14 4.20
CA VAL A 37 -20.62 1.83 4.33
C VAL A 37 -20.91 0.63 5.24
N ALA A 38 -20.02 -0.36 5.30
CA ALA A 38 -20.15 -1.55 6.15
C ALA A 38 -18.79 -2.22 6.34
N GLU A 39 -18.65 -3.10 7.35
CA GLU A 39 -17.42 -3.82 7.63
C GLU A 39 -16.92 -4.63 6.41
N ARG A 40 -17.82 -5.36 5.73
CA ARG A 40 -17.48 -6.11 4.52
C ARG A 40 -16.95 -5.20 3.41
N HIS A 41 -17.52 -4.01 3.27
CA HIS A 41 -17.04 -3.03 2.30
C HIS A 41 -15.63 -2.54 2.67
N LEU A 42 -15.41 -2.18 3.93
CA LEU A 42 -14.09 -1.75 4.43
C LEU A 42 -13.03 -2.83 4.25
N LYS A 43 -13.32 -4.09 4.64
CA LYS A 43 -12.40 -5.22 4.46
C LYS A 43 -12.00 -5.39 3.00
N ARG A 44 -12.95 -5.33 2.06
CA ARG A 44 -12.66 -5.40 0.62
C ARG A 44 -11.73 -4.27 0.17
N ARG A 45 -11.99 -3.04 0.60
CA ARG A 45 -11.14 -1.87 0.26
C ARG A 45 -9.74 -1.99 0.85
N LEU A 46 -9.62 -2.46 2.09
CA LEU A 46 -8.32 -2.71 2.73
C LEU A 46 -7.54 -3.83 2.01
N SER A 47 -8.18 -4.91 1.59
CA SER A 47 -7.53 -5.95 0.79
C SER A 47 -7.02 -5.41 -0.55
N GLU A 48 -7.79 -4.56 -1.23
CA GLU A 48 -7.33 -3.88 -2.44
C GLU A 48 -6.14 -2.96 -2.15
N TYR A 49 -6.14 -2.26 -1.02
CA TYR A 49 -5.04 -1.38 -0.61
C TYR A 49 -3.77 -2.17 -0.30
N ILE A 50 -3.88 -3.30 0.38
CA ILE A 50 -2.74 -4.19 0.65
C ILE A 50 -2.10 -4.64 -0.67
N ARG A 51 -2.92 -4.99 -1.66
CA ARG A 51 -2.43 -5.35 -2.99
C ARG A 51 -1.71 -4.17 -3.67
N TYR A 52 -2.34 -3.00 -3.70
CA TYR A 52 -1.72 -1.77 -4.21
C TYR A 52 -0.39 -1.44 -3.50
N TYR A 53 -0.35 -1.59 -2.17
CA TYR A 53 0.82 -1.27 -1.35
C TYR A 53 2.04 -2.14 -1.68
N HIS A 54 1.83 -3.44 -1.93
CA HIS A 54 2.90 -4.39 -2.23
C HIS A 54 3.26 -4.46 -3.72
N GLU A 55 2.27 -4.34 -4.61
CA GLU A 55 2.47 -4.50 -6.05
C GLU A 55 2.81 -3.19 -6.77
N ASP A 56 2.22 -2.06 -6.36
CA ASP A 56 2.20 -0.83 -7.17
C ASP A 56 2.88 0.37 -6.50
N ARG A 57 2.67 0.56 -5.20
CA ARG A 57 3.13 1.73 -4.45
C ARG A 57 4.65 1.75 -4.36
N THR A 58 5.26 2.84 -4.81
CA THR A 58 6.72 3.00 -4.73
C THR A 58 7.17 3.45 -3.34
N HIS A 59 8.23 2.84 -2.82
CA HIS A 59 8.78 3.18 -1.50
C HIS A 59 10.19 3.76 -1.64
N LEU A 60 10.44 4.93 -1.04
CA LEU A 60 11.76 5.57 -1.07
C LEU A 60 12.84 4.69 -0.42
N GLY A 61 12.49 4.03 0.70
CA GLY A 61 13.40 3.08 1.37
C GLY A 61 13.74 1.83 0.54
N LEU A 62 13.01 1.58 -0.55
CA LEU A 62 13.26 0.50 -1.51
C LEU A 62 13.78 1.04 -2.86
N GLY A 63 14.40 2.23 -2.88
CA GLY A 63 14.91 2.82 -4.12
C GLY A 63 13.82 3.14 -5.14
N LYS A 64 12.62 3.51 -4.69
CA LYS A 64 11.40 3.67 -5.50
C LYS A 64 10.88 2.37 -6.11
N GLY A 65 11.32 1.22 -5.61
CA GLY A 65 10.72 -0.09 -5.88
C GLY A 65 9.43 -0.33 -5.10
N THR A 66 8.82 -1.49 -5.33
CA THR A 66 7.66 -1.99 -4.58
C THR A 66 8.09 -3.18 -3.70
N PRO A 67 7.37 -3.50 -2.61
CA PRO A 67 7.72 -4.61 -1.74
C PRO A 67 7.80 -5.96 -2.46
N ASP A 68 6.90 -6.21 -3.42
CA ASP A 68 6.91 -7.45 -4.21
C ASP A 68 7.90 -7.41 -5.39
N GLY A 69 8.79 -6.42 -5.44
CA GLY A 69 9.91 -6.41 -6.38
C GLY A 69 9.51 -6.18 -7.84
N ARG A 70 8.53 -5.32 -8.09
CA ARG A 70 8.03 -5.04 -9.45
C ARG A 70 9.15 -4.64 -10.41
N THR A 71 9.27 -5.37 -11.52
CA THR A 71 10.18 -5.02 -12.63
C THR A 71 9.68 -3.79 -13.37
N ARG A 72 10.57 -2.84 -13.65
CA ARG A 72 10.25 -1.62 -14.41
C ARG A 72 10.37 -1.89 -15.90
N THR A 73 9.32 -1.62 -16.67
CA THR A 73 9.41 -1.61 -18.14
C THR A 73 10.19 -0.38 -18.62
N ILE A 74 11.23 -0.59 -19.44
CA ILE A 74 12.12 0.46 -19.97
C ILE A 74 11.80 0.81 -21.44
N ALA A 75 10.89 0.08 -22.09
CA ALA A 75 10.52 0.28 -23.49
C ALA A 75 10.11 1.73 -23.79
N SER A 76 10.39 2.27 -24.98
CA SER A 76 9.92 3.60 -25.41
C SER A 76 8.52 3.55 -26.03
N SER A 77 7.63 2.76 -25.45
CA SER A 77 6.28 2.49 -25.95
C SER A 77 5.22 3.33 -25.24
N HIS A 78 3.98 3.20 -25.71
CA HIS A 78 2.80 3.85 -25.14
C HIS A 78 2.59 3.46 -23.68
N VAL A 79 2.10 4.43 -22.88
CA VAL A 79 1.84 4.25 -21.45
C VAL A 79 0.42 3.72 -21.24
N LEU A 80 0.30 2.61 -20.53
CA LEU A 80 -0.95 2.02 -20.08
C LEU A 80 -1.23 2.45 -18.64
N SER A 81 -2.47 2.86 -18.36
CA SER A 81 -2.94 3.22 -17.02
C SER A 81 -3.86 2.13 -16.47
N HIS A 82 -3.59 1.73 -15.24
CA HIS A 82 -4.35 0.73 -14.50
C HIS A 82 -4.95 1.38 -13.27
N VAL A 83 -6.27 1.43 -13.23
CA VAL A 83 -7.00 1.97 -12.08
C VAL A 83 -6.79 1.07 -10.85
N ARG A 84 -6.58 1.71 -9.69
CA ARG A 84 -6.50 1.08 -8.37
C ARG A 84 -7.42 1.80 -7.40
N LEU A 85 -7.92 1.07 -6.41
CA LEU A 85 -8.69 1.63 -5.30
C LEU A 85 -9.89 2.48 -5.75
N GLY A 86 -10.60 2.02 -6.77
CA GLY A 86 -11.77 2.72 -7.31
C GLY A 86 -11.48 4.04 -8.01
N GLY A 87 -10.23 4.30 -8.43
CA GLY A 87 -9.84 5.55 -9.09
C GLY A 87 -8.97 6.47 -8.23
N LEU A 88 -8.81 6.17 -6.94
CA LEU A 88 -7.96 6.98 -6.06
C LEU A 88 -6.48 6.93 -6.45
N HIS A 89 -6.05 5.79 -7.02
CA HIS A 89 -4.67 5.58 -7.43
C HIS A 89 -4.60 4.97 -8.81
N HIS A 90 -3.47 5.18 -9.48
CA HIS A 90 -3.20 4.64 -10.80
C HIS A 90 -1.81 4.01 -10.84
N ARG A 91 -1.72 2.84 -11.45
CA ARG A 91 -0.46 2.24 -11.86
C ARG A 91 -0.23 2.55 -13.33
N TYR A 92 0.99 2.99 -13.65
CA TYR A 92 1.40 3.23 -15.02
C TYR A 92 2.48 2.23 -15.41
N GLU A 93 2.32 1.64 -16.59
CA GLU A 93 3.32 0.78 -17.22
C GLU A 93 3.47 1.15 -18.68
N ARG A 94 4.57 0.72 -19.28
CA ARG A 94 4.78 0.86 -20.72
C ARG A 94 4.42 -0.46 -21.39
N ALA A 95 3.76 -0.40 -22.54
CA ALA A 95 3.44 -1.59 -23.32
C ALA A 95 4.74 -2.35 -23.68
N ALA A 96 4.67 -3.68 -23.76
CA ALA A 96 5.80 -4.51 -24.17
C ALA A 96 6.21 -4.21 -25.62
#